data_AF-A0AAU3JYX1-F1
#
_entry.id   AF-A0AAU3JYX1-F1
#
_cell.length_a   1.000
_cell.length_b   1.000
_cell.length_c   1.000
_cell.angle_alpha   90.00
_cell.angle_beta   90.00
_cell.angle_gamma   90.00
#
_symmetry.space_group_name_H-M   'P 1'
#
loop_
_entity.id
_entity.type
_entity.pdbx_description
1 polymer ?
#
loop_
_entity_poly.entity_id
_entity_poly.type
_entity_poly.pdbx_seq_one_letter_code
_entity_poly.pdbx_strand_id
1 'polypeptide(L)'
;MNDHEFKRFTDAATHCEMSNAAFLAYAVDKAARDLNRTAAEIATEREVLDELFAARRHLGRIHGLFNQVAKALNSGVDAPHLEAGVEAVRSAARRMEDAADALLAHRDGGAPA
;
A
#
# COMPACT_ATOMS: atom_id res chain seq x y z
N MET A 1 19.50 -17.00 27.05
CA MET A 1 20.65 -16.14 26.71
C MET A 1 21.91 -16.92 27.01
N ASN A 2 22.68 -17.27 25.99
CA ASN A 2 24.00 -17.91 26.18
C ASN A 2 25.06 -16.85 26.57
N ASP A 3 26.23 -17.30 27.01
CA ASP A 3 27.28 -16.40 27.52
C ASP A 3 27.74 -15.36 26.48
N HIS A 4 27.77 -15.76 25.20
CA HIS A 4 28.13 -14.86 24.10
C HIS A 4 27.05 -13.80 23.84
N GLU A 5 25.78 -14.16 23.95
CA GLU A 5 24.65 -13.22 23.91
C GLU A 5 24.64 -12.30 25.13
N PHE A 6 24.92 -12.82 26.33
CA PHE A 6 24.97 -12.04 27.56
C PHE A 6 26.09 -10.99 27.52
N LYS A 7 27.26 -11.37 26.99
CA LYS A 7 28.38 -10.45 26.80
C LYS A 7 28.02 -9.34 25.81
N ARG A 8 27.51 -9.70 24.61
CA ARG A 8 27.07 -8.70 23.61
C ARG A 8 26.02 -7.75 24.17
N PHE A 9 25.08 -8.26 24.95
CA PHE A 9 24.06 -7.45 25.61
C PHE A 9 24.66 -6.48 26.64
N THR A 10 25.60 -6.95 27.46
CA THR A 10 26.27 -6.11 28.48
C THR A 10 27.19 -5.06 27.85
N ASP A 11 27.89 -5.41 26.77
CA ASP A 11 28.72 -4.48 26.00
C ASP A 11 27.86 -3.37 25.38
N ALA A 12 26.67 -3.72 24.86
CA ALA A 12 25.73 -2.75 24.30
C ALA A 12 25.11 -1.85 25.39
N ALA A 13 24.76 -2.40 26.56
CA ALA A 13 24.30 -1.61 27.69
C ALA A 13 25.37 -0.60 28.15
N THR A 14 26.63 -1.03 28.19
CA THR A 14 27.78 -0.19 28.53
C THR A 14 27.99 0.92 27.49
N HIS A 15 27.93 0.59 26.20
CA HIS A 15 28.02 1.57 25.12
C HIS A 15 26.90 2.61 25.17
N CYS A 16 25.72 2.22 25.63
CA CYS A 16 24.59 3.12 25.83
C CYS A 16 24.60 3.84 27.19
N GLU A 17 25.64 3.66 28.01
CA GLU A 17 25.75 4.21 29.38
C GLU A 17 24.55 3.85 30.27
N MET A 18 23.97 2.67 30.06
CA MET A 18 22.80 2.17 30.76
C MET A 18 23.15 0.97 31.63
N SER A 19 22.39 0.77 32.71
CA SER A 19 22.39 -0.52 33.38
C SER A 19 21.81 -1.59 32.44
N ASN A 20 22.21 -2.85 32.63
CA ASN A 20 21.66 -3.96 31.86
C ASN A 20 20.12 -3.99 31.89
N ALA A 21 19.50 -3.74 33.06
CA ALA A 21 18.04 -3.71 33.17
C ALA A 21 17.41 -2.55 32.38
N ALA A 22 18.01 -1.35 32.44
CA ALA A 22 17.53 -0.19 31.68
C ALA A 22 17.69 -0.39 30.18
N PHE A 23 18.82 -0.95 29.75
CA PHE A 23 19.08 -1.26 28.35
C PHE A 23 18.11 -2.33 27.81
N LEU A 24 17.80 -3.37 28.60
CA LEU A 24 16.82 -4.38 28.22
C LEU A 24 15.43 -3.77 28.04
N ALA A 25 14.98 -2.95 28.99
CA ALA A 25 13.69 -2.27 28.89
C ALA A 25 13.61 -1.37 27.65
N TYR A 26 14.67 -0.60 27.39
CA TYR A 26 14.80 0.24 26.21
C TYR A 26 14.78 -0.56 24.90
N ALA A 27 15.55 -1.65 24.82
CA ALA A 27 15.62 -2.52 23.65
C ALA A 27 14.26 -3.19 23.36
N VAL A 28 13.55 -3.62 24.42
CA VAL A 28 12.21 -4.22 24.30
C VAL A 28 11.17 -3.19 23.84
N ASP A 29 11.16 -1.97 24.40
CA ASP A 29 10.26 -0.90 23.95
C ASP A 29 10.50 -0.56 22.47
N LYS A 30 11.77 -0.43 22.08
CA LYS A 30 12.15 -0.15 20.68
C LYS A 30 11.74 -1.28 19.74
N ALA A 31 11.95 -2.54 20.13
CA ALA A 31 11.54 -3.70 19.33
C ALA A 31 10.00 -3.78 19.20
N ALA A 32 9.25 -3.47 20.26
CA ALA A 32 7.79 -3.42 20.21
C ALA A 32 7.28 -2.32 19.28
N ARG A 33 7.90 -1.14 19.29
CA ARG A 33 7.59 -0.05 18.35
C ARG A 33 7.93 -0.42 16.92
N ASP A 34 9.03 -1.14 16.70
CA ASP A 34 9.43 -1.57 15.37
C ASP A 34 8.44 -2.57 14.77
N LEU A 35 7.95 -3.53 15.58
CA LEU A 35 6.87 -4.45 15.17
C LEU A 35 5.59 -3.70 14.79
N ASN A 36 5.21 -2.68 15.56
CA ASN A 36 4.06 -1.84 15.24
C ASN A 36 4.28 -1.02 13.96
N ARG A 37 5.49 -0.50 13.74
CA ARG A 37 5.88 0.20 12.50
C ARG A 37 5.78 -0.72 11.29
N THR A 38 6.36 -1.92 11.37
CA THR A 38 6.26 -2.92 10.30
C THR A 38 4.81 -3.35 10.05
N ALA A 39 4.00 -3.52 11.11
CA ALA A 39 2.59 -3.84 10.96
C ALA A 39 1.80 -2.70 10.27
N ALA A 40 2.10 -1.44 10.60
CA ALA A 40 1.51 -0.28 9.94
C ALA A 40 1.92 -0.20 8.47
N GLU A 41 3.21 -0.40 8.16
CA GLU A 41 3.71 -0.43 6.78
C GLU A 41 3.06 -1.56 5.95
N ILE A 42 2.93 -2.76 6.51
CA ILE A 42 2.24 -3.89 5.86
C ILE A 42 0.74 -3.59 5.67
N ALA A 43 0.09 -2.94 6.63
CA ALA A 43 -1.31 -2.54 6.49
C ALA A 43 -1.49 -1.54 5.34
N THR A 44 -0.61 -0.55 5.25
CA THR A 44 -0.59 0.42 4.14
C THR A 44 -0.30 -0.27 2.80
N GLU A 45 0.64 -1.20 2.72
CA GLU A 45 0.91 -1.95 1.49
C GLU A 45 -0.30 -2.79 1.04
N ARG A 46 -1.05 -3.38 1.98
CA ARG A 46 -2.30 -4.10 1.71
C ARG A 46 -3.38 -3.19 1.16
N GLU A 47 -3.58 -2.01 1.74
CA GLU A 47 -4.53 -1.01 1.23
C GLU A 47 -4.21 -0.61 -0.22
N VAL A 48 -2.93 -0.43 -0.53
CA VAL A 48 -2.47 -0.12 -1.89
C VAL A 48 -2.74 -1.27 -2.87
N LEU A 49 -2.51 -2.52 -2.45
CA LEU A 49 -2.80 -3.69 -3.28
C LEU A 49 -4.30 -3.88 -3.51
N ASP A 50 -5.14 -3.61 -2.51
CA ASP A 50 -6.59 -3.66 -2.65
C ASP A 50 -7.09 -2.60 -3.65
N GLU A 51 -6.56 -1.39 -3.59
CA GLU A 51 -6.84 -0.30 -4.53
C GLU A 51 -6.41 -0.70 -5.97
N LEU A 52 -5.25 -1.35 -6.12
CA LEU A 52 -4.76 -1.87 -7.41
C LEU A 52 -5.65 -3.00 -7.97
N PHE A 53 -6.12 -3.92 -7.12
CA PHE A 53 -7.05 -4.97 -7.54
C PHE A 53 -8.42 -4.38 -7.91
N ALA A 54 -8.88 -3.35 -7.21
CA ALA A 54 -10.08 -2.60 -7.59
C ALA A 54 -9.91 -1.95 -8.96
N ALA A 55 -8.77 -1.26 -9.20
CA ALA A 55 -8.40 -0.67 -10.49
C ALA A 55 -8.39 -1.70 -11.63
N ARG A 56 -7.75 -2.87 -11.42
CA ARG A 56 -7.76 -3.98 -12.40
C ARG A 56 -9.18 -4.47 -12.72
N ARG A 57 -10.06 -4.56 -11.70
CA ARG A 57 -11.47 -4.94 -11.91
C ARG A 57 -12.23 -3.87 -12.69
N HIS A 58 -11.92 -2.59 -12.48
CA HIS A 58 -12.47 -1.49 -13.29
C HIS A 58 -12.04 -1.59 -14.77
N LEU A 59 -10.75 -1.85 -15.04
CA LEU A 59 -10.25 -2.08 -16.41
C LEU A 59 -10.91 -3.27 -17.11
N GLY A 60 -11.16 -4.37 -16.39
CA GLY A 60 -11.91 -5.51 -16.93
C GLY A 60 -13.33 -5.13 -17.38
N ARG A 61 -14.01 -4.26 -16.64
CA ARG A 61 -15.33 -3.73 -17.03
C ARG A 61 -15.24 -2.79 -18.24
N ILE A 62 -14.21 -1.96 -18.33
CA ILE A 62 -13.95 -1.07 -19.47
C ILE A 62 -13.82 -1.88 -20.77
N HIS A 63 -13.02 -2.95 -20.73
CA HIS A 63 -12.84 -3.83 -21.89
C HIS A 63 -14.14 -4.52 -22.31
N GLY A 64 -14.93 -4.98 -21.33
CA GLY A 64 -16.26 -5.54 -21.58
C GLY A 64 -17.23 -4.54 -22.22
N LEU A 65 -17.11 -3.25 -21.89
CA LEU A 65 -17.92 -2.19 -22.47
C LEU A 65 -17.49 -1.90 -23.92
N PHE A 66 -16.19 -1.75 -24.19
CA PHE A 66 -15.66 -1.61 -25.56
C PHE A 66 -16.10 -2.75 -26.48
N ASN A 67 -16.11 -3.99 -25.97
CA ASN A 67 -16.61 -5.13 -26.73
C ASN A 67 -18.11 -5.01 -27.05
N GLN A 68 -18.91 -4.43 -26.15
CA GLN A 68 -20.32 -4.13 -26.40
C GLN A 68 -20.50 -2.98 -27.38
N VAL A 69 -19.68 -1.92 -27.32
CA VAL A 69 -19.68 -0.83 -28.29
C VAL A 69 -19.35 -1.35 -29.69
N ALA A 70 -18.28 -2.14 -29.81
CA ALA A 70 -17.88 -2.75 -31.06
C ALA A 70 -19.00 -3.65 -31.61
N LYS A 71 -19.67 -4.43 -30.74
CA LYS A 71 -20.82 -5.24 -31.13
C LYS A 71 -21.98 -4.38 -31.62
N ALA A 72 -22.36 -3.33 -30.89
CA ALA A 72 -23.46 -2.44 -31.23
C ALA A 72 -23.24 -1.72 -32.57
N LEU A 73 -22.04 -1.15 -32.76
CA LEU A 73 -21.60 -0.52 -34.02
C LEU A 73 -21.61 -1.51 -35.19
N ASN A 74 -21.09 -2.73 -34.99
CA ASN A 74 -21.11 -3.78 -36.00
C ASN A 74 -22.53 -4.28 -36.33
N SER A 75 -23.50 -4.07 -35.44
CA SER A 75 -24.90 -4.47 -35.64
C SER A 75 -25.82 -3.35 -36.13
N GLY A 76 -25.35 -2.11 -36.23
CA GLY A 76 -26.15 -0.97 -36.71
C GLY A 76 -27.32 -0.55 -35.79
N VAL A 77 -27.28 -0.96 -34.52
CA VAL A 77 -28.34 -0.69 -33.52
C VAL A 77 -27.97 0.52 -32.65
N ASP A 78 -28.94 1.40 -32.40
CA ASP A 78 -28.78 2.58 -31.55
C ASP A 78 -28.43 2.17 -30.10
N ALA A 79 -27.43 2.82 -29.50
CA ALA A 79 -26.79 2.38 -28.26
C ALA A 79 -26.98 3.40 -27.12
N PRO A 80 -28.20 3.54 -26.57
CA PRO A 80 -28.55 4.60 -25.61
C PRO A 80 -27.83 4.53 -24.25
N HIS A 81 -27.13 3.43 -23.95
CA HIS A 81 -26.36 3.27 -22.70
C HIS A 81 -24.85 3.50 -22.86
N LEU A 82 -24.41 3.84 -24.08
CA LEU A 82 -22.99 4.04 -24.40
C LEU A 82 -22.38 5.20 -23.62
N GLU A 83 -23.07 6.34 -23.57
CA GLU A 83 -22.59 7.56 -22.93
C GLU A 83 -22.47 7.41 -21.40
N ALA A 84 -23.46 6.78 -20.77
CA ALA A 84 -23.41 6.43 -19.34
C ALA A 84 -22.26 5.46 -19.03
N GLY A 85 -22.01 4.50 -19.92
CA GLY A 85 -20.86 3.60 -19.82
C GLY A 85 -19.54 4.36 -19.88
N VAL A 86 -19.37 5.25 -20.87
CA VAL A 86 -18.16 6.07 -21.03
C VAL A 86 -17.90 6.96 -19.81
N GLU A 87 -18.94 7.57 -19.22
CA GLU A 87 -18.77 8.40 -18.03
C GLU A 87 -18.39 7.59 -16.79
N ALA A 88 -18.97 6.40 -16.61
CA ALA A 88 -18.57 5.48 -15.55
C ALA A 88 -17.10 5.03 -15.68
N VAL A 89 -16.66 4.80 -16.92
CA VAL A 89 -15.25 4.50 -17.25
C VAL A 89 -14.33 5.67 -16.91
N ARG A 90 -14.71 6.89 -17.32
CA ARG A 90 -13.95 8.11 -17.04
C ARG A 90 -13.84 8.39 -15.53
N SER A 91 -14.92 8.21 -14.78
CA SER A 91 -14.93 8.31 -13.31
C SER A 91 -14.02 7.27 -12.65
N ALA A 92 -14.01 6.04 -13.15
CA ALA A 92 -13.12 5.00 -12.64
C ALA A 92 -11.65 5.32 -12.94
N ALA A 93 -11.34 5.84 -14.13
CA ALA A 93 -9.98 6.24 -14.51
C ALA A 93 -9.43 7.34 -13.60
N ARG A 94 -10.22 8.39 -13.32
CA ARG A 94 -9.83 9.47 -12.41
C ARG A 94 -9.52 8.97 -11.00
N ARG A 95 -10.35 8.06 -10.46
CA ARG A 95 -10.09 7.46 -9.15
C ARG A 95 -8.80 6.65 -9.10
N MET A 96 -8.41 6.01 -10.21
CA MET A 96 -7.11 5.32 -10.29
C MET A 96 -5.94 6.31 -10.33
N GLU A 97 -6.08 7.43 -11.05
CA GLU A 97 -5.07 8.51 -11.07
C GLU A 97 -4.88 9.09 -9.66
N ASP A 98 -5.98 9.44 -8.97
CA ASP A 98 -5.95 9.95 -7.60
C ASP A 98 -5.27 8.97 -6.62
N ALA A 99 -5.56 7.67 -6.75
CA ALA A 99 -4.94 6.63 -5.93
C ALA A 99 -3.44 6.46 -6.22
N ALA A 100 -3.03 6.54 -7.50
CA ALA A 100 -1.63 6.47 -7.88
C ALA A 100 -0.84 7.69 -7.37
N ASP A 101 -1.43 8.88 -7.43
CA ASP A 101 -0.83 10.11 -6.90
C ASP A 101 -0.67 10.06 -5.38
N ALA A 102 -1.66 9.54 -4.66
CA ALA A 102 -1.58 9.33 -3.22
C ALA A 102 -0.46 8.35 -2.83
N LEU A 103 -0.28 7.28 -3.62
CA LEU A 103 0.79 6.31 -3.42
C LEU A 103 2.18 6.93 -3.64
N LEU A 104 2.35 7.73 -4.70
CA LEU A 104 3.60 8.42 -4.99
C LEU A 104 3.94 9.44 -3.90
N ALA A 105 2.97 10.22 -3.45
CA ALA A 105 3.16 11.18 -2.35
C ALA A 105 3.54 10.50 -1.02
N HIS A 106 2.97 9.33 -0.72
CA HIS A 106 3.34 8.55 0.46
C HIS A 106 4.77 8.01 0.38
N ARG A 107 5.20 7.58 -0.82
CA ARG A 107 6.57 7.10 -1.06
C ARG A 107 7.61 8.22 -0.93
N ASP A 108 7.30 9.42 -1.43
CA ASP A 108 8.23 10.56 -1.40
C ASP A 108 8.29 11.23 -0.01
N GLY A 109 7.20 11.17 0.77
CA GLY A 109 7.17 11.65 2.16
C GLY A 109 7.91 10.74 3.17
N GLY A 110 8.34 9.54 2.75
CA GLY A 110 9.01 8.54 3.58
C GLY A 110 10.53 8.51 3.47
N ALA A 111 11.17 9.40 2.71
CA ALA A 111 12.63 9.48 2.61
C ALA A 111 13.20 10.39 3.72
N PRO A 112 13.82 9.86 4.79
CA PRO A 112 14.63 10.69 5.67
C PRO A 112 15.92 11.09 4.94
N ALA A 113 16.28 12.37 5.03
CA ALA A 113 17.61 12.90 4.71
C ALA A 113 18.67 12.39 5.70
#